data_AF-A0A6J4X2V4-F1
#
_entry.id   AF-A0A6J4X2V4-F1
#
_cell.length_a   1.000
_cell.length_b   1.000
_cell.length_c   1.000
_cell.angle_alpha   90.00
_cell.angle_beta   90.00
_cell.angle_gamma   90.00
#
_symmetry.space_group_name_H-M   'P 1'
#
loop_
_entity.id
_entity.type
_entity.pdbx_description
1 polymer ?
#
loop_
_entity_poly.entity_id
_entity_poly.type
_entity_poly.pdbx_seq_one_letter_code
_entity_poly.pdbx_strand_id
1 'polypeptide(L)'
;MISGSVHFWHWLEFLYTLDRIGYEGWLGGDIAPKHTGPAAAYDTNFRIVRRMVNFLDKAGTDKIAEILAKDSDIAETYNFLSEKLLPED
;
A
#
# COMPACT_ATOMS: atom_id res chain seq x y z
N MET A 1 -15.68 -6.25 -1.76
CA MET A 1 -14.54 -5.74 -2.57
C MET A 1 -13.27 -6.08 -1.81
N ILE A 2 -12.15 -6.36 -2.50
CA ILE A 2 -10.88 -6.69 -1.85
C ILE A 2 -10.05 -5.41 -1.71
N SER A 3 -9.38 -5.21 -0.57
CA SER A 3 -8.48 -4.08 -0.31
C SER A 3 -7.44 -3.94 -1.42
N GLY A 4 -7.19 -2.72 -1.87
CA GLY A 4 -6.19 -2.43 -2.90
C GLY A 4 -6.52 -2.90 -4.33
N SER A 5 -7.62 -3.64 -4.56
CA SER A 5 -7.92 -4.18 -5.90
C SER A 5 -8.40 -3.15 -6.92
N VAL A 6 -8.77 -1.95 -6.47
CA VAL A 6 -9.23 -0.83 -7.32
C VAL A 6 -8.37 0.40 -7.06
N HIS A 7 -8.20 0.76 -5.78
CA HIS A 7 -7.47 1.96 -5.37
C HIS A 7 -6.12 1.61 -4.73
N PHE A 8 -5.27 0.91 -5.46
CA PHE A 8 -3.96 0.44 -4.97
C PHE A 8 -3.11 1.57 -4.38
N TRP A 9 -2.93 2.68 -5.12
CA TRP A 9 -2.11 3.81 -4.68
C TRP A 9 -2.63 4.49 -3.41
N HIS A 10 -3.95 4.68 -3.28
CA HIS A 10 -4.56 5.22 -2.05
C HIS A 10 -4.37 4.28 -0.86
N TRP A 11 -4.34 2.95 -1.08
CA TRP A 11 -4.02 2.00 -0.02
C TRP A 11 -2.55 2.11 0.43
N LEU A 12 -1.63 2.33 -0.50
CA LEU A 12 -0.23 2.59 -0.16
C LEU A 12 -0.08 3.88 0.65
N GLU A 13 -0.72 4.97 0.23
CA GLU A 13 -0.75 6.23 0.96
C GLU A 13 -1.33 6.08 2.37
N PHE A 14 -2.45 5.36 2.51
CA PHE A 14 -3.08 5.07 3.80
C PHE A 14 -2.13 4.31 4.74
N LEU A 15 -1.55 3.21 4.26
CA LEU A 15 -0.64 2.38 5.06
C LEU A 15 0.64 3.14 5.43
N TYR A 16 1.21 3.89 4.50
CA TYR A 16 2.35 4.77 4.76
C TYR A 16 2.01 5.80 5.84
N THR A 17 0.84 6.43 5.76
CA THR A 17 0.41 7.43 6.73
C THR A 17 0.25 6.83 8.12
N LEU A 18 -0.32 5.62 8.24
CA LEU A 18 -0.43 4.90 9.51
C LEU A 18 0.94 4.64 10.15
N ASP A 19 1.92 4.23 9.34
CA ASP A 19 3.31 4.06 9.79
C ASP A 19 3.91 5.38 10.29
N ARG A 20 3.76 6.47 9.51
CA ARG A 20 4.30 7.80 9.85
C ARG A 20 3.76 8.39 11.15
N ILE A 21 2.53 8.05 11.53
CA ILE A 21 1.92 8.49 12.80
C ILE A 21 2.15 7.50 13.95
N GLY A 22 2.85 6.38 13.72
CA GLY A 22 3.12 5.36 14.73
C GLY A 22 1.89 4.57 15.15
N TYR A 23 0.97 4.27 14.24
CA TYR A 23 -0.22 3.47 14.55
C TYR A 23 0.14 1.98 14.78
N GLU A 24 -0.07 1.49 16.00
CA GLU A 24 0.18 0.09 16.38
C GLU A 24 -1.10 -0.76 16.52
N GLY A 25 -2.26 -0.21 16.10
CA GLY A 25 -3.55 -0.88 16.25
C GLY A 25 -3.83 -1.94 15.17
N TRP A 26 -5.01 -2.55 15.24
CA TRP A 26 -5.41 -3.59 14.29
C TRP A 26 -5.84 -3.01 12.95
N LEU A 27 -5.52 -3.74 11.88
CA LEU A 27 -6.08 -3.52 10.54
C LEU A 27 -7.21 -4.51 10.28
N GLY A 28 -8.45 -4.06 10.45
CA GLY A 28 -9.65 -4.85 10.15
C GLY A 28 -10.00 -4.81 8.66
N GLY A 29 -10.35 -5.95 8.08
CA GLY A 29 -10.83 -6.04 6.70
C GLY A 29 -12.36 -6.11 6.65
N ASP A 30 -13.05 -4.99 6.48
CA ASP A 30 -14.50 -5.01 6.21
C ASP A 30 -14.76 -5.29 4.72
N ILE A 31 -14.84 -6.59 4.38
CA ILE A 31 -15.06 -7.03 3.01
C ILE A 31 -16.31 -7.90 2.89
N ALA A 32 -17.14 -7.57 1.90
CA ALA A 32 -18.28 -8.38 1.46
C ALA A 32 -17.99 -9.01 0.09
N PRO A 33 -17.50 -10.26 0.03
CA PRO A 33 -17.31 -10.96 -1.24
C PRO A 33 -18.64 -11.51 -1.77
N LYS A 34 -18.94 -11.27 -3.05
CA LYS A 34 -20.16 -11.75 -3.72
C LYS A 34 -19.96 -13.02 -4.56
N HIS A 35 -18.74 -13.24 -5.03
CA HIS A 35 -18.39 -14.30 -5.99
C HIS A 35 -17.31 -15.27 -5.49
N THR A 36 -16.73 -15.00 -4.31
CA THR A 36 -15.65 -15.78 -3.71
C THR A 36 -16.08 -16.19 -2.31
N GLY A 37 -15.80 -17.44 -1.92
CA GLY A 37 -16.09 -17.89 -0.57
C GLY A 37 -15.39 -17.02 0.48
N PRO A 38 -16.00 -16.81 1.67
CA PRO A 38 -15.50 -15.86 2.66
C PRO A 38 -14.06 -16.15 3.07
N ALA A 39 -13.71 -17.39 3.40
CA ALA A 39 -12.35 -17.76 3.80
C ALA A 39 -11.30 -17.37 2.73
N ALA A 40 -11.56 -17.70 1.46
CA ALA A 40 -10.65 -17.38 0.37
C ALA A 40 -10.55 -15.86 0.10
N ALA A 41 -11.65 -15.13 0.28
CA ALA A 41 -11.65 -13.68 0.15
C ALA A 41 -10.81 -13.00 1.24
N TYR A 42 -10.99 -13.38 2.50
CA TYR A 42 -10.23 -12.83 3.63
C TYR A 42 -8.74 -13.20 3.57
N ASP A 43 -8.40 -14.44 3.20
CA ASP A 43 -7.02 -14.86 2.97
C ASP A 43 -6.34 -14.05 1.85
N THR A 44 -7.06 -13.81 0.74
CA THR A 44 -6.56 -12.97 -0.35
C THR A 44 -6.39 -11.52 0.07
N ASN A 45 -7.35 -10.97 0.80
CA ASN A 45 -7.29 -9.61 1.33
C ASN A 45 -6.09 -9.41 2.24
N PHE A 46 -5.88 -10.33 3.19
CA PHE A 46 -4.73 -10.31 4.08
C PHE A 46 -3.41 -10.31 3.31
N ARG A 47 -3.26 -11.18 2.30
CA ARG A 47 -2.04 -11.24 1.48
C ARG A 47 -1.80 -9.96 0.69
N ILE A 48 -2.84 -9.32 0.16
CA ILE A 48 -2.71 -8.06 -0.57
C ILE A 48 -2.26 -6.94 0.36
N VAL A 49 -2.92 -6.76 1.51
CA VAL A 49 -2.53 -5.76 2.50
C VAL A 49 -1.09 -5.99 2.98
N ARG A 50 -0.72 -7.23 3.30
CA ARG A 50 0.65 -7.56 3.73
C ARG A 50 1.69 -7.29 2.65
N ARG A 51 1.38 -7.53 1.38
CA ARG A 51 2.28 -7.20 0.26
C ARG A 51 2.44 -5.70 0.08
N MET A 52 1.38 -4.92 0.28
CA MET A 52 1.44 -3.45 0.25
C MET A 52 2.32 -2.89 1.37
N VAL A 53 2.16 -3.39 2.60
CA VAL A 53 3.06 -3.05 3.73
C VAL A 53 4.51 -3.40 3.39
N ASN A 54 4.77 -4.66 3.01
CA ASN A 54 6.13 -5.10 2.65
C ASN A 54 6.74 -4.30 1.48
N PHE A 55 5.90 -3.81 0.56
CA PHE A 55 6.35 -2.97 -0.54
C PHE A 55 6.83 -1.61 -0.04
N LEU A 56 6.07 -0.96 0.86
CA LEU A 56 6.46 0.30 1.50
C LEU A 56 7.74 0.14 2.32
N ASP A 57 7.86 -0.94 3.10
CA ASP A 57 9.06 -1.25 3.88
C ASP A 57 10.30 -1.36 2.98
N LYS A 58 10.19 -2.04 1.83
CA LYS A 58 11.26 -2.18 0.86
C LYS A 58 11.54 -0.91 0.08
N ALA A 59 10.53 -0.08 -0.16
CA ALA A 59 10.70 1.22 -0.77
C ALA A 59 11.48 2.17 0.14
N GLY A 60 11.32 2.01 1.46
CA GLY A 60 11.96 2.82 2.49
C GLY A 60 11.09 4.03 2.81
N THR A 61 10.39 3.98 3.94
CA THR A 61 9.45 5.02 4.37
C THR A 61 10.13 6.37 4.59
N ASP A 62 11.36 6.36 5.12
CA ASP A 62 12.19 7.58 5.24
C ASP A 62 12.51 8.18 3.87
N LYS A 63 12.80 7.33 2.86
CA LYS A 63 13.11 7.81 1.52
C LYS A 63 11.91 8.45 0.84
N ILE A 64 10.73 7.86 1.05
CA ILE A 64 9.46 8.44 0.60
C ILE A 64 9.26 9.82 1.26
N ALA A 65 9.49 9.93 2.57
CA ALA A 65 9.38 11.20 3.29
C ALA A 65 10.34 12.28 2.76
N GLU A 66 11.58 11.91 2.44
CA GLU A 66 12.56 12.83 1.82
C GLU A 66 12.10 13.38 0.47
N ILE A 67 11.49 12.53 -0.37
CA ILE A 67 10.99 12.94 -1.70
C ILE A 67 9.81 13.91 -1.52
N LEU A 68 8.87 13.57 -0.63
CA LEU A 68 7.69 14.40 -0.37
C LEU A 68 8.04 15.78 0.24
N ALA A 69 9.15 15.89 0.98
CA ALA A 69 9.57 17.15 1.60
C ALA A 69 10.12 18.20 0.60
N LYS A 70 10.48 17.81 -0.62
CA LYS A 70 11.16 18.67 -1.61
C LYS A 70 10.20 19.43 -2.55
N ASP A 71 9.11 19.99 -2.01
CA ASP A 71 8.07 20.63 -2.84
C ASP A 71 7.51 19.66 -3.92
N SER A 72 7.33 18.40 -3.48
CA SER A 72 6.71 17.24 -4.13
C SER A 72 6.51 17.33 -5.66
N ASP A 73 7.50 16.87 -6.42
CA ASP A 73 7.24 16.50 -7.81
C ASP A 73 6.47 15.16 -7.83
N ILE A 74 5.22 15.21 -8.29
CA ILE A 74 4.37 14.02 -8.48
C ILE A 74 5.10 12.99 -9.35
N ALA A 75 5.86 13.43 -10.35
CA ALA A 75 6.60 12.55 -11.24
C ALA A 75 7.74 11.83 -10.51
N GLU A 76 8.49 12.52 -9.65
CA GLU A 76 9.57 11.90 -8.86
C GLU A 76 9.01 10.84 -7.91
N THR A 77 7.93 11.17 -7.20
CA THR A 77 7.27 10.24 -6.26
C THR A 77 6.71 9.02 -6.99
N TYR A 78 6.03 9.26 -8.11
CA TYR A 78 5.47 8.19 -8.93
C TYR A 78 6.56 7.27 -9.46
N ASN A 79 7.59 7.82 -10.12
CA ASN A 79 8.69 7.05 -10.71
C ASN A 79 9.40 6.20 -9.65
N PHE A 80 9.74 6.80 -8.50
CA PHE A 80 10.40 6.09 -7.40
C PHE A 80 9.62 4.87 -6.92
N LEU A 81 8.30 5.02 -6.76
CA LEU A 81 7.43 3.92 -6.31
C LEU A 81 7.15 2.92 -7.43
N SER A 82 6.86 3.38 -8.65
CA SER A 82 6.52 2.53 -9.77
C SER A 82 7.71 1.67 -10.22
N GLU A 83 8.92 2.22 -10.29
CA GLU A 83 10.14 1.45 -10.63
C GLU A 83 10.39 0.31 -9.65
N LYS A 84 10.09 0.51 -8.37
CA LYS A 84 10.21 -0.53 -7.34
C LYS A 84 9.10 -1.57 -7.42
N LEU A 85 7.93 -1.19 -7.91
CA LEU A 85 6.78 -2.07 -8.03
C LEU A 85 6.91 -2.96 -9.28
N LEU A 86 7.22 -2.33 -10.41
CA LEU A 86 7.36 -2.91 -11.74
C LEU A 86 8.47 -2.13 -12.47
N PRO A 87 9.73 -2.60 -12.42
CA PRO A 87 10.81 -1.92 -13.13
C PRO A 87 10.60 -1.98 -14.64
N GLU A 88 11.02 -0.94 -15.35
CA GLU A 88 11.18 -0.98 -16.80
C GLU A 88 12.49 -1.72 -17.14
N ASP A 89 12.45 -2.59 -18.15
CA ASP A 89 13.62 -3.35 -18.66
C ASP A 89 14.65 -2.43 -19.35
#